data_AF-A0A485CQQ7-F1
#
_entry.id   AF-A0A485CQQ7-F1
#
_cell.length_a   1.000
_cell.length_b   1.000
_cell.length_c   1.000
_cell.angle_alpha   90.00
_cell.angle_beta   90.00
_cell.angle_gamma   90.00
#
_symmetry.space_group_name_H-M   'P 1'
#
loop_
_entity.id
_entity.type
_entity.pdbx_description
1 polymer ?
#
loop_
_entity_poly.entity_id
_entity_poly.type
_entity_poly.pdbx_seq_one_letter_code
_entity_poly.pdbx_strand_id
1 'polypeptide(L)'
;MNLPVPAALCRSWPPQKRVGCFTKRLSKAAIPLPDLPRETALARGQRLAEHLHLPNATAERLRELPADVFWSLEPPYNIGPVPIVGDAVLPQPMLDVFFAGKQHAMPVLVGSNSDEASVMPVFGIDLAGQIKKLRRGEAVGARAH
;
A
#
# COMPACT_ATOMS: atom_id res chain seq x y z
N MET A 1 -30.06 20.22 -12.09
CA MET A 1 -28.98 20.23 -13.09
C MET A 1 -27.70 20.75 -12.44
N ASN A 2 -26.63 19.97 -12.59
CA ASN A 2 -25.18 20.24 -12.54
C ASN A 2 -24.55 21.28 -11.59
N LEU A 3 -23.59 20.75 -10.83
CA LEU A 3 -22.42 21.39 -10.22
C LEU A 3 -21.53 22.10 -11.28
N PRO A 4 -20.58 22.93 -10.82
CA PRO A 4 -19.23 22.37 -10.63
C PRO A 4 -18.59 22.79 -9.30
N VAL A 5 -18.05 21.81 -8.56
CA VAL A 5 -17.02 22.06 -7.54
C VAL A 5 -15.68 21.79 -8.22
N PRO A 6 -14.76 22.76 -8.28
CA PRO A 6 -13.56 22.67 -9.10
C PRO A 6 -12.50 21.76 -8.47
N ALA A 7 -11.80 21.00 -9.32
CA ALA A 7 -10.72 20.07 -9.05
C ALA A 7 -9.45 20.67 -8.38
N ALA A 8 -9.55 21.83 -7.73
CA ALA A 8 -8.46 22.53 -7.06
C ALA A 8 -8.23 22.08 -5.60
N LEU A 9 -9.21 21.47 -4.95
CA LEU A 9 -9.12 21.15 -3.51
C LEU A 9 -8.16 19.98 -3.16
N CYS A 10 -7.79 19.14 -4.13
CA CYS A 10 -6.95 17.97 -3.88
C CYS A 10 -5.44 18.28 -3.75
N ARG A 11 -4.96 19.44 -4.21
CA ARG A 11 -3.51 19.74 -4.23
C ARG A 11 -2.96 20.33 -2.92
N SER A 12 -3.81 20.72 -1.97
CA SER A 12 -3.40 21.44 -0.75
C SER A 12 -3.53 20.62 0.54
N TRP A 13 -3.79 19.32 0.44
CA TRP A 13 -4.22 18.54 1.58
C TRP A 13 -3.04 17.91 2.34
N PRO A 14 -2.77 18.30 3.61
CA PRO A 14 -1.66 17.74 4.38
C PRO A 14 -1.88 16.25 4.70
N PRO A 15 -0.78 15.50 4.96
CA PRO A 15 -0.69 14.04 4.96
C PRO A 15 -1.61 13.23 5.88
N GLN A 16 -2.48 13.84 6.70
CA GLN A 16 -3.24 13.14 7.75
C GLN A 16 -4.76 13.37 7.78
N LYS A 17 -5.35 13.97 6.76
CA LYS A 17 -6.77 14.39 6.84
C LYS A 17 -7.71 13.46 6.05
N ARG A 18 -7.88 12.20 6.44
CA ARG A 18 -9.15 11.48 6.16
C ARG A 18 -9.97 11.22 7.43
N VAL A 19 -9.51 11.75 8.57
CA VAL A 19 -10.27 11.78 9.82
C VAL A 19 -11.59 12.51 9.56
N GLY A 20 -12.71 11.86 9.89
CA GLY A 20 -14.05 12.41 9.65
C GLY A 20 -14.62 12.18 8.25
N CYS A 21 -13.87 11.61 7.28
CA CYS A 21 -14.43 11.23 5.99
C CYS A 21 -15.30 9.97 6.07
N PHE A 22 -15.11 9.15 7.11
CA PHE A 22 -15.87 7.94 7.37
C PHE A 22 -16.11 7.80 8.87
N THR A 23 -17.24 7.21 9.25
CA THR A 23 -17.63 7.01 10.65
C THR A 23 -17.49 5.56 11.12
N LYS A 24 -17.35 4.61 10.18
CA LYS A 24 -17.23 3.17 10.42
C LYS A 24 -16.37 2.54 9.34
N ARG A 25 -15.74 1.39 9.65
CA ARG A 25 -14.95 0.60 8.69
C ARG A 25 -15.37 -0.86 8.67
N LEU A 26 -15.43 -1.43 7.46
CA LEU A 26 -15.52 -2.86 7.21
C LEU A 26 -14.22 -3.33 6.56
N SER A 27 -13.54 -4.31 7.14
CA SER A 27 -12.32 -4.92 6.60
C SER A 27 -12.58 -6.41 6.33
N LYS A 28 -12.54 -6.82 5.07
CA LYS A 28 -12.68 -8.23 4.66
C LYS A 28 -11.38 -8.68 4.01
N ALA A 29 -10.87 -9.85 4.41
CA ALA A 29 -9.67 -10.44 3.85
C ALA A 29 -8.46 -9.49 3.84
N ALA A 30 -8.16 -8.91 5.00
CA ALA A 30 -7.02 -8.03 5.15
C ALA A 30 -5.73 -8.86 5.15
N ILE A 31 -4.99 -8.82 4.04
CA ILE A 31 -3.66 -9.41 3.94
C ILE A 31 -2.63 -8.30 4.22
N PRO A 32 -1.87 -8.37 5.33
CA PRO A 32 -0.87 -7.36 5.65
C PRO A 32 0.37 -7.56 4.78
N LEU A 33 0.32 -7.05 3.54
CA LEU A 33 1.51 -7.02 2.69
C LEU A 33 2.53 -6.02 3.26
N PRO A 34 3.84 -6.31 3.15
CA PRO A 34 4.85 -5.44 3.71
C PRO A 34 4.95 -4.20 2.83
N ASP A 35 4.89 -3.02 3.43
CA ASP A 35 5.10 -1.77 2.67
C ASP A 35 6.50 -1.77 2.04
N LEU A 36 6.62 -1.19 0.84
CA LEU A 36 7.88 -1.02 0.13
C LEU A 36 8.49 0.35 0.44
N PRO A 37 9.75 0.48 0.88
CA PRO A 37 10.37 1.78 1.06
C PRO A 37 10.41 2.59 -0.25
N ARG A 38 10.13 3.90 -0.16
CA ARG A 38 10.11 4.82 -1.31
C ARG A 38 11.38 4.79 -2.15
N GLU A 39 12.54 4.75 -1.50
CA GLU A 39 13.83 4.66 -2.20
C GLU A 39 13.92 3.41 -3.08
N THR A 40 13.55 2.25 -2.53
CA THR A 40 13.51 0.98 -3.28
C THR A 40 12.52 1.04 -4.43
N ALA A 41 11.36 1.68 -4.24
CA ALA A 41 10.37 1.86 -5.31
C ALA A 41 10.91 2.75 -6.44
N LEU A 42 11.61 3.83 -6.11
CA LEU A 42 12.24 4.73 -7.09
C LEU A 42 13.33 4.01 -7.89
N ALA A 43 14.19 3.24 -7.22
CA ALA A 43 15.21 2.43 -7.89
C ALA A 43 14.59 1.38 -8.83
N ARG A 44 13.45 0.77 -8.47
CA ARG A 44 12.71 -0.12 -9.38
C ARG A 44 12.17 0.63 -10.60
N GLY A 45 11.60 1.82 -10.39
CA GLY A 45 11.14 2.68 -11.48
C GLY A 45 12.26 3.06 -12.46
N GLN A 46 13.45 3.36 -11.96
CA GLN A 46 14.63 3.64 -12.80
C GLN A 46 15.04 2.43 -13.64
N ARG A 47 15.12 1.23 -13.02
CA ARG A 47 15.43 -0.02 -13.75
C ARG A 47 14.38 -0.36 -14.79
N LEU A 48 13.09 -0.11 -14.50
CA LEU A 48 12.02 -0.27 -15.47
C LEU A 48 12.22 0.67 -16.67
N ALA A 49 12.54 1.95 -16.42
CA ALA A 49 12.80 2.91 -17.48
C ALA A 49 13.99 2.48 -18.36
N GLU A 50 15.07 1.98 -17.75
CA GLU A 50 16.22 1.40 -18.47
C GLU A 50 15.81 0.18 -19.33
N HIS A 51 14.99 -0.72 -18.78
CA HIS A 51 14.46 -1.88 -19.50
C HIS A 51 13.63 -1.49 -20.73
N LEU A 52 12.89 -0.38 -20.63
CA LEU A 52 12.13 0.20 -21.74
C LEU A 52 12.96 1.08 -22.67
N HIS A 53 14.30 1.02 -22.57
CA HIS A 53 15.25 1.80 -23.37
C HIS A 53 15.09 3.31 -23.21
N LEU A 54 14.67 3.76 -22.02
CA LEU A 54 14.52 5.17 -21.65
C LEU A 54 15.32 5.49 -20.37
N PRO A 55 16.66 5.48 -20.42
CA PRO A 55 17.46 5.82 -19.25
C PRO A 55 17.17 7.25 -18.79
N ASN A 56 17.10 7.48 -17.48
CA ASN A 56 16.77 8.78 -16.87
C ASN A 56 15.42 9.37 -17.29
N ALA A 57 14.44 8.52 -17.66
CA ALA A 57 13.10 8.99 -18.03
C ALA A 57 12.42 9.76 -16.89
N THR A 58 11.74 10.85 -17.25
CA THR A 58 10.77 11.50 -16.37
C THR A 58 9.47 10.70 -16.34
N ALA A 59 8.63 10.96 -15.34
CA ALA A 59 7.30 10.35 -15.28
C ALA A 59 6.45 10.75 -16.50
N GLU A 60 6.62 11.97 -17.01
CA GLU A 60 5.95 12.46 -18.21
C GLU A 60 6.33 11.62 -19.44
N ARG A 61 7.62 11.35 -19.62
CA ARG A 61 8.10 10.55 -20.75
C ARG A 61 7.60 9.11 -20.69
N LEU A 62 7.51 8.51 -19.49
CA LEU A 62 6.94 7.18 -19.34
C LEU A 62 5.44 7.13 -19.68
N ARG A 63 4.68 8.21 -19.44
CA ARG A 63 3.25 8.29 -19.77
C ARG A 63 2.97 8.42 -21.28
N GLU A 64 3.98 8.72 -22.08
CA GLU A 64 3.87 8.76 -23.54
C GLU A 64 3.90 7.35 -24.16
N LEU A 65 4.38 6.35 -23.41
CA LEU A 65 4.39 4.97 -23.88
C LEU A 65 2.97 4.39 -23.91
N PRO A 66 2.68 3.49 -24.87
CA PRO A 66 1.45 2.71 -24.87
C PRO A 66 1.27 1.92 -23.56
N ALA A 67 0.06 1.91 -23.01
CA ALA A 67 -0.22 1.31 -21.71
C ALA A 67 0.02 -0.21 -21.67
N ASP A 68 -0.14 -0.89 -22.80
CA ASP A 68 0.08 -2.33 -23.00
C ASP A 68 1.53 -2.76 -22.73
N VAL A 69 2.49 -1.84 -22.90
CA VAL A 69 3.90 -2.06 -22.55
C VAL A 69 4.06 -2.35 -21.06
N PHE A 70 3.27 -1.70 -20.20
CA PHE A 70 3.31 -1.91 -18.75
C PHE A 70 2.53 -3.16 -18.31
N TRP A 71 1.46 -3.51 -19.02
CA TRP A 71 0.63 -4.67 -18.68
C TRP A 71 1.34 -6.00 -18.95
N SER A 72 2.25 -6.01 -19.92
CA SER A 72 2.99 -7.19 -20.35
C SER A 72 4.32 -7.40 -19.59
N LEU A 73 4.60 -6.59 -18.56
CA LEU A 73 5.84 -6.72 -17.79
C LEU A 73 5.81 -8.00 -16.96
N GLU A 74 6.93 -8.72 -16.98
CA GLU A 74 7.18 -9.89 -16.14
C GLU A 74 8.14 -9.55 -14.99
N PRO A 75 8.25 -10.39 -13.94
CA PRO A 75 9.28 -10.21 -12.93
C PRO A 75 10.68 -10.13 -13.56
N PRO A 76 11.56 -9.21 -13.09
CA PRO A 76 11.42 -8.36 -11.91
C PRO A 76 10.80 -6.96 -12.19
N TYR A 77 10.28 -6.71 -13.39
CA TYR A 77 9.83 -5.39 -13.84
C TYR A 77 8.35 -5.11 -13.56
N ASN A 78 7.55 -6.16 -13.34
CA ASN A 78 6.19 -5.97 -12.86
C ASN A 78 6.15 -5.43 -11.42
N ILE A 79 5.12 -4.64 -11.12
CA ILE A 79 4.91 -4.07 -9.79
C ILE A 79 3.74 -4.79 -9.13
N GLY A 80 4.02 -5.51 -8.03
CA GLY A 80 2.99 -6.10 -7.19
C GLY A 80 2.18 -5.04 -6.43
N PRO A 81 0.98 -5.38 -5.92
CA PRO A 81 0.10 -4.45 -5.22
C PRO A 81 0.58 -4.18 -3.79
N VAL A 82 1.75 -3.54 -3.65
CA VAL A 82 2.31 -3.16 -2.35
C VAL A 82 2.28 -1.64 -2.17
N PRO A 83 1.78 -1.15 -1.03
CA PRO A 83 1.88 0.28 -0.70
C PRO A 83 3.35 0.70 -0.58
N ILE A 84 3.62 1.98 -0.87
CA ILE A 84 4.95 2.58 -0.74
C ILE A 84 4.97 3.45 0.53
N VAL A 85 5.92 3.20 1.41
CA VAL A 85 6.12 3.98 2.64
C VAL A 85 7.20 5.05 2.45
N GLY A 86 6.98 6.22 3.06
CA GLY A 86 7.91 7.35 3.07
C GLY A 86 7.46 8.55 2.24
N ASP A 87 6.17 8.62 1.91
CA ASP A 87 5.56 9.80 1.28
C ASP A 87 4.52 10.46 2.19
N ALA A 88 3.80 11.46 1.67
CA ALA A 88 2.79 12.17 2.45
C ALA A 88 1.59 11.27 2.82
N VAL A 89 1.21 10.28 2.00
CA VAL A 89 0.02 9.47 2.28
C VAL A 89 0.33 8.38 3.32
N LEU A 90 1.50 7.76 3.22
CA LEU A 90 1.99 6.73 4.14
C LEU A 90 3.40 7.08 4.63
N PRO A 91 3.53 8.00 5.61
CA PRO A 91 4.84 8.51 6.04
C PRO A 91 5.64 7.51 6.89
N GLN A 92 4.97 6.55 7.51
CA GLN A 92 5.56 5.50 8.35
C GLN A 92 4.93 4.15 8.03
N PRO A 93 5.61 3.02 8.32
CA PRO A 93 5.10 1.69 7.99
C PRO A 93 3.73 1.46 8.63
N MET A 94 2.84 0.82 7.87
CA MET A 94 1.43 0.66 8.25
C MET A 94 1.31 -0.11 9.57
N LEU A 95 2.07 -1.20 9.74
CA LEU A 95 2.06 -1.98 10.98
C LEU A 95 2.54 -1.16 12.19
N ASP A 96 3.52 -0.28 12.01
CA ASP A 96 4.00 0.59 13.10
C ASP A 96 2.94 1.61 13.51
N VAL A 97 2.13 2.12 12.56
CA VAL A 97 0.96 2.97 12.88
C VAL A 97 -0.02 2.20 13.77
N PHE A 98 -0.34 0.96 13.39
CA PHE A 98 -1.30 0.13 14.12
C PHE A 98 -0.79 -0.28 15.51
N PHE A 99 0.46 -0.73 15.62
CA PHE A 99 1.06 -1.10 16.91
C PHE A 99 1.19 0.11 17.85
N ALA A 100 1.41 1.31 17.31
CA ALA A 100 1.43 2.54 18.10
C ALA A 100 0.03 3.10 18.41
N GLY A 101 -1.05 2.46 17.95
CA GLY A 101 -2.42 2.94 18.16
C GLY A 101 -2.73 4.29 17.49
N LYS A 102 -1.99 4.65 16.44
CA LYS A 102 -2.07 5.96 15.76
C LYS A 102 -3.10 6.00 14.62
N GLN A 103 -3.74 4.88 14.32
CA GLN A 103 -4.86 4.82 13.38
C GLN A 103 -6.08 5.59 13.90
N HIS A 104 -6.93 6.09 13.00
CA HIS A 104 -8.15 6.78 13.40
C HIS A 104 -9.10 5.83 14.16
N ALA A 105 -9.43 6.17 15.40
CA ALA A 105 -10.36 5.42 16.23
C ALA A 105 -11.79 5.53 15.68
N MET A 106 -12.37 4.39 15.31
CA MET A 106 -13.76 4.25 14.85
C MET A 106 -14.24 2.80 15.04
N PRO A 107 -15.56 2.52 15.03
CA PRO A 107 -16.05 1.16 14.98
C PRO A 107 -15.57 0.40 13.73
N VAL A 108 -15.05 -0.80 13.94
CA VAL A 108 -14.54 -1.68 12.87
C VAL A 108 -15.21 -3.05 12.94
N LEU A 109 -15.70 -3.54 11.79
CA LEU A 109 -16.01 -4.95 11.58
C LEU A 109 -14.87 -5.59 10.77
N VAL A 110 -14.25 -6.64 11.29
CA VAL A 110 -13.18 -7.37 10.61
C VAL A 110 -13.62 -8.81 10.36
N GLY A 111 -13.45 -9.29 9.13
CA GLY A 111 -13.71 -10.67 8.74
C GLY A 111 -12.56 -11.23 7.90
N SER A 112 -12.31 -12.54 8.04
CA SER A 112 -11.29 -13.29 7.30
C SER A 112 -11.86 -14.65 6.89
N ASN A 113 -11.31 -15.22 5.83
CA ASN A 113 -11.58 -16.57 5.35
C ASN A 113 -10.41 -17.49 5.73
N SER A 114 -10.70 -18.78 5.94
CA SER A 114 -9.70 -19.77 6.39
C SER A 114 -8.52 -19.98 5.43
N ASP A 115 -8.69 -19.69 4.14
CA ASP A 115 -7.73 -20.01 3.08
C ASP A 115 -7.01 -18.80 2.45
N GLU A 116 -7.00 -17.64 3.12
CA GLU A 116 -6.37 -16.39 2.60
C GLU A 116 -4.86 -16.54 2.32
N ALA A 117 -4.20 -17.48 2.98
CA ALA A 117 -2.78 -17.78 2.78
C ALA A 117 -2.45 -18.39 1.41
N SER A 118 -3.43 -19.07 0.79
CA SER A 118 -3.22 -19.85 -0.44
C SER A 118 -2.86 -18.98 -1.65
N VAL A 119 -3.22 -17.70 -1.65
CA VAL A 119 -2.94 -16.77 -2.77
C VAL A 119 -1.57 -16.10 -2.67
N MET A 120 -0.92 -16.14 -1.50
CA MET A 120 0.32 -15.38 -1.26
C MET A 120 1.55 -15.88 -2.05
N PRO A 121 1.73 -17.18 -2.32
CA PRO A 121 2.77 -17.68 -3.21
C PRO A 121 2.68 -17.13 -4.64
N VAL A 122 1.46 -16.84 -5.13
CA VAL A 122 1.24 -16.25 -6.47
C VAL A 122 1.88 -14.86 -6.58
N PHE A 123 2.00 -14.15 -5.46
CA PHE A 123 2.63 -12.83 -5.38
C PHE A 123 4.09 -12.87 -4.91
N GLY A 124 4.67 -14.07 -4.75
CA GLY A 124 6.04 -14.25 -4.27
C GLY A 124 6.25 -13.80 -2.81
N ILE A 125 5.20 -13.84 -1.99
CA ILE A 125 5.23 -13.30 -0.62
C ILE A 125 5.35 -14.45 0.39
N ASP A 126 6.42 -14.43 1.20
CA ASP A 126 6.61 -15.35 2.32
C ASP A 126 5.73 -14.96 3.52
N LEU A 127 4.54 -15.57 3.57
CA LEU A 127 3.60 -15.40 4.66
C LEU A 127 4.14 -15.89 6.01
N ALA A 128 4.92 -16.98 6.03
CA ALA A 128 5.46 -17.52 7.28
C ALA A 128 6.43 -16.52 7.94
N GLY A 129 7.26 -15.86 7.14
CA GLY A 129 8.12 -14.77 7.57
C GLY A 129 7.36 -13.55 8.11
N GLN A 130 6.20 -13.23 7.53
CA GLN A 130 5.34 -12.13 8.01
C GLN A 130 4.62 -12.45 9.31
N ILE A 131 4.05 -13.66 9.45
CA ILE A 131 3.41 -14.12 10.69
C ILE A 131 4.42 -14.06 11.85
N LYS A 132 5.68 -14.43 11.60
CA LYS A 132 6.74 -14.35 12.62
C LYS A 132 7.03 -12.91 13.08
N LYS A 133 6.86 -11.91 12.21
CA LYS A 133 6.99 -10.49 12.59
C LYS A 133 5.78 -10.03 13.42
N LEU A 134 4.57 -10.42 13.04
CA LEU A 134 3.35 -10.10 13.79
C LEU A 134 3.38 -10.67 15.21
N ARG A 135 3.79 -11.94 15.37
CA ARG A 135 3.90 -12.60 16.69
C ARG A 135 4.94 -11.97 17.63
N ARG A 136 5.92 -11.24 17.10
CA ARG A 136 6.90 -10.51 17.93
C ARG A 136 6.31 -9.23 18.53
N GLY A 137 5.20 -8.72 17.99
CA GLY A 137 4.47 -7.55 18.51
C GLY A 137 3.34 -7.89 19.49
N GLU A 138 2.92 -9.16 19.58
CA GLU A 138 1.88 -9.61 20.53
C GLU A 138 2.46 -9.92 21.91
N ALA A 139 2.86 -8.87 22.62
CA ALA A 139 2.79 -8.83 24.08
C ALA A 139 1.74 -7.79 24.50
N VAL A 140 0.51 -7.93 24.01
CA VAL A 140 -0.63 -7.14 24.50
C VAL A 140 -1.71 -8.14 24.88
N GLY A 141 -1.80 -8.40 26.19
CA GLY A 141 -2.58 -9.48 26.76
C GLY A 141 -4.09 -9.30 26.60
N ALA A 142 -4.75 -10.37 26.18
CA ALA A 142 -6.13 -10.63 26.55
C ALA A 142 -6.14 -11.11 28.03
N ARG A 143 -6.28 -10.17 28.97
CA ARG A 143 -6.83 -10.51 30.29
C ARG A 143 -8.35 -10.56 30.14
N ALA A 144 -8.89 -11.75 30.38
CA ALA A 144 -10.32 -11.95 30.57
C ALA A 144 -10.79 -11.17 31.81
N HIS A 145 -11.86 -10.40 31.64
CA HIS A 145 -12.83 -10.08 32.68
C HIS A 145 -14.21 -10.03 32.02
#